data_AF-A0A9E5GCS9-F1
#
_entry.id   AF-A0A9E5GCS9-F1
#
_cell.length_a   1.000
_cell.length_b   1.000
_cell.length_c   1.000
_cell.angle_alpha   90.00
_cell.angle_beta   90.00
_cell.angle_gamma   90.00
#
_symmetry.space_group_name_H-M   'P 1'
#
loop_
_entity.id
_entity.type
_entity.pdbx_description
1 polymer ?
#
loop_
_entity_poly.entity_id
_entity_poly.type
_entity_poly.pdbx_seq_one_letter_code
_entity_poly.pdbx_strand_id
1 'polypeptide(L)'
;PYNALSGGQRRRVLVARALIGHPSMLILDEPVANMDQESEQRLYATLATLKGKTTILIVTHDMKSVSFLTDRVFCIDAHKSGKQGRTIVQHTLEVIEGDKEKKIRHDVEIPADFCHFPREEGDV
;
A
#
# COMPACT_ATOMS: atom_id res chain seq x y z
N PRO A 1 20.25 -16.00 17.17
CA PRO A 1 19.40 -17.01 16.47
C PRO A 1 18.04 -16.37 16.12
N TYR A 2 17.33 -16.83 15.07
CA TYR A 2 16.11 -16.17 14.57
C TYR A 2 15.01 -16.02 15.64
N ASN A 3 14.90 -16.99 16.54
CA ASN A 3 13.98 -16.97 17.67
C ASN A 3 14.31 -15.92 18.75
N ALA A 4 15.54 -15.38 18.79
CA ALA A 4 15.90 -14.30 19.72
C ALA A 4 15.50 -12.90 19.22
N LEU A 5 15.04 -12.79 17.96
CA LEU A 5 14.62 -11.52 17.37
C LEU A 5 13.22 -11.11 17.86
N SER A 6 13.03 -9.81 18.07
CA SER A 6 11.69 -9.22 18.30
C SER A 6 10.79 -9.41 17.08
N GLY A 7 9.47 -9.24 17.24
CA GLY A 7 8.51 -9.36 16.13
C GLY A 7 8.88 -8.50 14.92
N GLY A 8 9.19 -7.22 15.16
CA GLY A 8 9.64 -6.29 14.10
C GLY A 8 10.98 -6.66 13.47
N GLN A 9 11.93 -7.17 14.26
CA GLN A 9 13.22 -7.65 13.72
C GLN A 9 13.03 -8.87 12.82
N ARG A 10 12.19 -9.84 13.20
CA ARG A 10 11.87 -11.02 12.37
C ARG A 10 11.22 -10.59 11.05
N ARG A 11 10.30 -9.63 11.09
CA ARG A 11 9.61 -9.12 9.90
C ARG A 11 10.57 -8.45 8.91
N ARG A 12 11.52 -7.65 9.40
CA ARG A 12 12.59 -7.08 8.56
C ARG A 12 13.46 -8.15 7.89
N VAL A 13 13.82 -9.22 8.60
CA VAL A 13 14.56 -10.36 8.02
C VAL A 13 13.75 -11.05 6.92
N LEU A 14 12.43 -11.22 7.12
CA LEU A 14 11.56 -11.81 6.10
C LEU A 14 11.44 -10.93 4.85
N VAL A 15 11.33 -9.60 5.01
CA VAL A 15 11.32 -8.66 3.89
C VAL A 15 12.66 -8.69 3.16
N ALA A 16 13.79 -8.64 3.88
CA ALA A 16 15.11 -8.75 3.27
C ALA A 16 15.27 -10.07 2.48
N ARG A 17 14.76 -11.18 3.01
CA ARG A 17 14.74 -12.47 2.33
C ARG A 17 13.91 -12.43 1.04
N ALA A 18 12.76 -11.75 1.05
CA ALA A 18 11.95 -11.59 -0.15
C ALA A 18 12.65 -10.74 -1.23
N LEU A 19 13.46 -9.76 -0.81
CA LEU A 19 14.16 -8.84 -1.71
C LEU A 19 15.42 -9.41 -2.36
N ILE A 20 16.02 -10.46 -1.80
CA ILE A 20 17.31 -10.99 -2.29
C ILE A 20 17.26 -11.47 -3.74
N GLY A 21 16.07 -11.88 -4.20
CA GLY A 21 15.84 -12.30 -5.59
C GLY A 21 15.55 -11.17 -6.56
N HIS A 22 15.67 -9.91 -6.14
CA HIS A 22 15.30 -8.72 -6.92
C HIS A 22 13.92 -8.85 -7.58
N PRO A 23 12.86 -9.10 -6.79
CA PRO A 23 11.55 -9.36 -7.36
C PRO A 23 11.02 -8.12 -8.09
N SER A 24 10.32 -8.35 -9.20
CA SER A 24 9.56 -7.29 -9.88
C SER A 24 8.37 -6.82 -9.04
N MET A 25 7.86 -7.67 -8.15
CA MET A 25 6.74 -7.36 -7.25
C MET A 25 6.94 -7.94 -5.84
N LEU A 26 6.67 -7.12 -4.83
CA LEU A 26 6.66 -7.48 -3.42
C LEU A 26 5.24 -7.32 -2.87
N ILE A 27 4.68 -8.39 -2.31
CA ILE A 27 3.35 -8.38 -1.67
C ILE A 27 3.54 -8.49 -0.16
N LEU A 28 2.90 -7.61 0.59
CA LEU A 28 3.02 -7.49 2.03
C LEU A 28 1.63 -7.46 2.67
N ASP A 29 1.32 -8.50 3.44
CA ASP A 29 0.07 -8.61 4.20
C ASP A 29 0.29 -8.15 5.65
N GLU A 30 -0.34 -7.03 6.01
CA GLU A 30 -0.22 -6.35 7.30
C GLU A 30 1.23 -6.27 7.82
N PRO A 31 2.17 -5.68 7.05
CA PRO A 31 3.61 -5.82 7.31
C PRO A 31 4.07 -5.20 8.62
N VAL A 32 3.29 -4.28 9.17
CA VAL A 32 3.58 -3.54 10.40
C VAL A 32 2.82 -4.04 11.61
N ALA A 33 1.96 -5.06 11.47
CA ALA A 33 1.16 -5.53 12.60
C ALA A 33 2.04 -5.93 13.81
N ASN A 34 1.69 -5.40 14.99
CA ASN A 34 2.39 -5.58 16.26
C ASN A 34 3.83 -5.00 16.27
N MET A 35 4.12 -3.98 15.46
CA MET A 35 5.37 -3.21 15.53
C MET A 35 5.17 -1.91 16.30
N ASP A 36 6.21 -1.42 16.95
CA ASP A 36 6.23 -0.07 17.50
C ASP A 36 6.42 0.97 16.37
N GLN A 37 5.95 2.21 16.60
CA GLN A 37 5.95 3.29 15.61
C GLN A 37 7.33 3.56 14.99
N GLU A 38 8.42 3.46 15.77
CA GLU A 38 9.78 3.67 15.27
C GLU A 38 10.19 2.55 14.29
N SER A 39 9.87 1.30 14.65
CA SER A 39 10.12 0.14 13.80
C SER A 39 9.29 0.16 12.51
N GLU A 40 8.05 0.63 12.56
CA GLU A 40 7.19 0.81 11.38
C GLU A 40 7.79 1.83 10.41
N GLN A 41 8.17 3.01 10.91
CA GLN A 41 8.80 4.05 10.10
C GLN A 41 10.07 3.54 9.41
N ARG A 42 10.91 2.77 10.12
CA ARG A 42 12.11 2.15 9.53
C ARG A 42 11.77 1.16 8.42
N LEU A 43 10.73 0.35 8.60
CA LEU A 43 10.28 -0.59 7.57
C LEU A 43 9.82 0.16 6.32
N TYR A 44 8.94 1.14 6.48
CA TYR A 44 8.44 1.91 5.34
C TYR A 44 9.52 2.76 4.67
N ALA A 45 10.48 3.32 5.42
CA ALA A 45 11.64 4.00 4.84
C ALA A 45 12.47 3.04 3.98
N THR A 46 12.63 1.79 4.40
CA THR A 46 13.31 0.76 3.60
C THR A 46 12.52 0.48 2.32
N LEU A 47 11.20 0.30 2.42
CA LEU A 47 10.32 0.09 1.27
C LEU A 47 10.34 1.27 0.28
N ALA A 48 10.46 2.50 0.79
CA ALA A 48 10.58 3.70 -0.05
C ALA A 48 11.81 3.66 -0.98
N THR A 49 12.93 3.08 -0.52
CA THR A 49 14.14 2.95 -1.35
C THR A 49 13.97 1.99 -2.55
N LEU A 50 12.93 1.16 -2.52
CA LEU A 50 12.63 0.18 -3.58
C LEU A 50 11.68 0.72 -4.64
N LYS A 51 11.03 1.87 -4.36
CA LYS A 51 10.13 2.50 -5.33
C LYS A 51 10.85 2.78 -6.64
N GLY A 52 10.16 2.51 -7.75
CA GLY A 52 10.70 2.63 -9.11
C GLY A 52 11.50 1.40 -9.59
N LYS A 53 11.88 0.48 -8.70
CA LYS A 53 12.56 -0.79 -9.06
C LYS A 53 11.67 -2.02 -8.87
N THR A 54 10.86 -2.00 -7.80
CA THR A 54 9.96 -3.10 -7.44
C THR A 54 8.56 -2.52 -7.21
N THR A 55 7.54 -3.16 -7.77
CA THR A 55 6.14 -2.86 -7.45
C THR A 55 5.83 -3.37 -6.04
N ILE A 56 5.30 -2.53 -5.17
CA ILE A 56 4.99 -2.89 -3.78
C ILE A 56 3.47 -2.87 -3.61
N LEU A 57 2.89 -4.01 -3.24
CA LEU A 57 1.50 -4.15 -2.86
C LEU A 57 1.42 -4.36 -1.35
N ILE A 58 0.79 -3.43 -0.64
CA ILE A 58 0.55 -3.54 0.80
C ILE A 58 -0.94 -3.74 1.02
N VAL A 59 -1.29 -4.80 1.75
CA VAL A 59 -2.62 -5.02 2.28
C VAL A 59 -2.61 -4.56 3.73
N THR A 60 -3.41 -3.55 4.06
CA THR A 60 -3.54 -3.06 5.43
C THR A 60 -4.88 -2.37 5.67
N HIS A 61 -5.33 -2.38 6.93
CA HIS A 61 -6.44 -1.56 7.41
C HIS A 61 -6.00 -0.16 7.90
N ASP A 62 -4.70 0.09 8.10
CA ASP A 62 -4.19 1.40 8.52
C ASP A 62 -3.61 2.19 7.34
N MET A 63 -4.49 2.96 6.71
CA MET A 63 -4.14 3.76 5.54
C MET A 63 -3.29 4.99 5.88
N LYS A 64 -3.40 5.52 7.10
CA LYS A 64 -2.68 6.74 7.50
C LYS A 64 -1.18 6.48 7.53
N SER A 65 -0.80 5.35 8.11
CA SER A 65 0.61 4.95 8.28
C SER A 65 1.33 4.65 6.96
N VAL A 66 0.61 4.25 5.90
CA VAL A 66 1.22 3.91 4.60
C VAL A 66 1.04 4.99 3.52
N SER A 67 0.17 5.98 3.75
CA SER A 67 -0.20 7.04 2.79
C SER A 67 0.97 7.69 2.05
N PHE A 68 2.08 7.96 2.74
CA PHE A 68 3.25 8.62 2.16
C PHE A 68 3.99 7.75 1.14
N LEU A 69 3.97 6.42 1.33
CA LEU A 69 4.62 5.44 0.47
C LEU A 69 3.75 5.09 -0.73
N THR A 70 2.44 5.14 -0.55
CA THR A 70 1.46 4.68 -1.52
C THR A 70 1.38 5.59 -2.75
N ASP A 71 1.18 4.96 -3.91
CA ASP A 71 0.90 5.63 -5.19
C ASP A 71 -0.58 5.49 -5.58
N ARG A 72 -1.17 4.32 -5.27
CA ARG A 72 -2.57 3.98 -5.57
C ARG A 72 -3.16 3.20 -4.42
N VAL A 73 -4.42 3.48 -4.11
CA VAL A 73 -5.16 2.82 -3.05
C VAL A 73 -6.32 2.05 -3.66
N PHE A 74 -6.49 0.78 -3.26
CA PHE A 74 -7.65 -0.02 -3.60
C PHE A 74 -8.39 -0.39 -2.32
N CYS A 75 -9.66 -0.02 -2.23
CA CYS A 75 -10.55 -0.39 -1.13
C CYS A 75 -11.41 -1.57 -1.57
N ILE A 76 -11.35 -2.67 -0.83
CA ILE A 76 -12.18 -3.85 -1.04
C ILE A 76 -13.35 -3.77 -0.04
N ASP A 77 -14.55 -3.50 -0.56
CA ASP A 77 -15.82 -3.27 0.15
C ASP A 77 -15.83 -2.18 1.24
N ALA A 78 -16.08 -0.95 0.80
CA ALA A 78 -16.43 0.18 1.68
C ALA A 78 -17.85 0.69 1.33
N HIS A 79 -18.89 0.03 1.86
CA HIS A 79 -20.29 0.47 1.89
C HIS A 79 -20.81 1.32 0.69
N LYS A 80 -21.17 0.66 -0.42
CA LYS A 80 -22.06 1.26 -1.43
C LYS A 80 -23.33 0.42 -1.63
N SER A 81 -24.41 0.91 -1.03
CA SER A 81 -25.81 0.81 -1.47
C SER A 81 -26.30 -0.51 -2.08
N GLY A 82 -26.51 -1.54 -1.26
CA GLY A 82 -27.48 -2.61 -1.56
C GLY A 82 -27.17 -3.56 -2.72
N LYS A 83 -25.97 -3.52 -3.31
CA LYS A 83 -25.56 -4.49 -4.35
C LYS A 83 -24.95 -5.74 -3.71
N GLN A 84 -25.33 -6.93 -4.19
CA GLN A 84 -24.67 -8.19 -3.83
C GLN A 84 -23.33 -8.30 -4.57
N GLY A 85 -22.22 -8.43 -3.84
CA GLY A 85 -20.88 -8.68 -4.39
C GLY A 85 -19.77 -7.88 -3.68
N ARG A 86 -18.50 -8.24 -3.93
CA ARG A 86 -17.33 -7.48 -3.47
C ARG A 86 -17.01 -6.36 -4.44
N THR A 87 -16.96 -5.12 -3.98
CA THR A 87 -16.62 -3.94 -4.81
C THR A 87 -15.17 -3.52 -4.58
N ILE A 88 -14.45 -3.14 -5.64
CA ILE A 88 -13.11 -2.54 -5.55
C ILE A 88 -13.21 -1.08 -5.96
N VAL A 89 -12.88 -0.17 -5.05
CA VAL A 89 -12.85 1.28 -5.32
C VAL A 89 -11.39 1.72 -5.34
N GLN A 90 -10.96 2.44 -6.38
CA GLN A 90 -9.63 3.02 -6.41
C GLN A 90 -9.66 4.46 -5.96
N HIS A 91 -8.75 4.84 -5.08
CA HIS A 91 -8.59 6.22 -4.67
C HIS A 91 -7.26 6.77 -5.16
N THR A 92 -7.31 8.00 -5.65
CA THR A 92 -6.11 8.79 -5.98
C THR A 92 -5.66 9.54 -4.74
N LEU A 93 -4.35 9.64 -4.54
CA LEU A 93 -3.76 10.42 -3.46
C LEU A 93 -3.51 11.84 -3.96
N GLU A 94 -4.11 12.83 -3.31
CA GLU A 94 -3.82 14.24 -3.58
C GLU A 94 -2.88 14.81 -2.52
N VAL A 95 -1.92 15.62 -2.97
CA VAL A 95 -1.06 16.42 -2.11
C VAL A 95 -1.80 17.72 -1.85
N ILE A 96 -2.17 18.00 -0.60
CA ILE A 96 -2.78 19.27 -0.22
C ILE A 96 -1.64 20.27 -0.01
N GLU A 97 -1.66 21.39 -0.72
CA GLU A 97 -0.66 22.47 -0.55
C GLU A 97 -0.59 22.91 0.92
N GLY A 98 0.61 22.82 1.50
CA GLY A 98 0.89 23.22 2.89
C GLY A 98 0.95 22.07 3.90
N ASP A 99 0.57 20.85 3.52
CA ASP A 99 0.62 19.67 4.40
C ASP A 99 1.60 18.62 3.84
N LYS A 100 2.43 18.00 4.69
CA LYS A 100 3.37 16.94 4.24
C LYS A 100 2.67 15.60 4.01
N GLU A 101 1.39 15.49 4.38
CA GLU A 101 0.60 14.28 4.31
C GLU A 101 -0.25 14.22 3.03
N LYS A 102 -0.14 13.09 2.29
CA LYS A 102 -1.03 12.79 1.15
C LYS A 102 -2.38 12.34 1.69
N LYS A 103 -3.49 12.96 1.28
CA LYS A 103 -4.85 12.52 1.67
C LYS A 103 -5.51 11.76 0.52
N ILE A 104 -6.23 10.70 0.89
CA ILE A 104 -6.97 9.83 -0.02
C ILE A 104 -8.24 10.56 -0.48
N ARG A 105 -8.37 10.82 -1.78
CA ARG A 105 -9.63 11.31 -2.36
C ARG A 105 -10.55 10.14 -2.71
N HIS A 106 -11.77 10.17 -2.19
CA HIS A 106 -12.68 9.02 -2.18
C HIS A 106 -13.44 8.78 -3.51
N ASP A 107 -13.12 9.49 -4.59
CA ASP A 107 -14.12 9.78 -5.63
C ASP A 107 -13.96 9.05 -6.99
N VAL A 108 -13.20 7.94 -7.08
CA VAL A 108 -13.13 7.14 -8.33
C VAL A 108 -13.64 5.72 -8.11
N GLU A 109 -14.90 5.46 -8.48
CA GLU A 109 -15.46 4.11 -8.46
C GLU A 109 -14.99 3.34 -9.70
N ILE A 110 -14.34 2.20 -9.48
CA ILE A 110 -13.88 1.31 -10.55
C ILE A 110 -14.87 0.14 -10.67
N PRO A 111 -15.49 -0.10 -11.84
CA PRO A 111 -16.39 -1.23 -12.05
C PRO A 111 -15.70 -2.59 -11.77
N ALA A 112 -16.45 -3.58 -11.30
CA ALA A 112 -15.91 -4.90 -10.93
C ALA A 112 -15.30 -5.68 -12.12
N ASP A 113 -15.65 -5.31 -13.35
CA ASP A 113 -15.16 -5.84 -14.63
C ASP A 113 -14.00 -5.03 -15.23
N PHE A 114 -13.53 -4.00 -14.52
CA PHE A 114 -12.52 -3.08 -15.00
C PHE A 114 -11.11 -3.61 -14.79
N CYS A 115 -10.59 -4.33 -15.80
CA CYS A 115 -9.19 -4.78 -15.87
C CYS A 115 -8.26 -3.84 -16.64
N HIS A 116 -8.74 -2.70 -17.14
CA HIS A 116 -7.96 -1.74 -17.93
C HIS A 116 -7.80 -0.39 -17.23
N PHE A 117 -6.79 0.39 -17.57
CA PHE A 117 -6.56 1.71 -16.96
C PHE A 117 -7.64 2.72 -17.42
N PRO A 118 -8.21 3.56 -16.54
CA PRO A 118 -9.00 4.70 -17.00
C PRO A 118 -8.01 5.72 -17.53
N ARG A 119 -7.90 5.84 -18.86
CA ARG A 119 -7.18 6.98 -19.46
C ARG A 119 -7.97 8.24 -19.12
N GLU A 120 -7.29 9.29 -18.68
CA GLU A 120 -7.91 10.61 -18.60
C GLU A 120 -8.36 11.01 -20.02
N GLU A 121 -9.51 11.67 -20.14
CA GLU A 121 -9.95 12.29 -21.40
C GLU A 121 -8.90 13.33 -21.82
N GLY A 122 -7.95 12.94 -22.67
CA GLY A 122 -6.89 13.84 -23.15
C GLY A 122 -5.59 13.17 -23.56
N ASP A 123 -5.34 11.91 -23.18
CA ASP A 123 -4.13 11.20 -23.61
C ASP A 123 -4.29 10.62 -25.03
N VAL A 124 -3.94 11.43 -26.04
CA VAL A 124 -3.66 11.01 -27.43
C VAL A 124 -2.19 10.64 -27.57
#